data_AF-A0A9W5IU94-F1
#
_entry.id   AF-A0A9W5IU94-F1
#
_cell.length_a   1.000
_cell.length_b   1.000
_cell.length_c   1.000
_cell.angle_alpha   90.00
_cell.angle_beta   90.00
_cell.angle_gamma   90.00
#
_symmetry.space_group_name_H-M   'P 1'
#
loop_
_entity.id
_entity.type
_entity.pdbx_description
1 polymer ?
#
loop_
_entity_poly.entity_id
_entity_poly.type
_entity_poly.pdbx_seq_one_letter_code
_entity_poly.pdbx_strand_id
1 'polypeptide(L)'
;MSFAYLIAASRPCPMLAKMRGEAFALVAQDTDLWVYFRFCEGSVYTERSETESCMTEKGAEWLRWIYGLCGGSFVFSDVLLRHREGEEDFAKLVLKHIKENKVSVAQISAGLRLDLRCFYRMEM
;
A
#
# COMPACT_ATOMS: atom_id res chain seq x y z
N MET A 1 16.73 -3.42 -7.44
CA MET A 1 15.79 -3.27 -6.31
C MET A 1 14.43 -3.11 -6.91
N SER A 2 13.42 -3.79 -6.38
CA SER A 2 12.06 -3.72 -6.93
C SER A 2 11.13 -3.07 -5.93
N PHE A 3 10.30 -2.18 -6.45
CA PHE A 3 9.35 -1.42 -5.66
C PHE A 3 7.93 -1.84 -5.95
N ALA A 4 7.07 -1.73 -4.95
CA ALA A 4 5.67 -2.04 -5.07
C ALA A 4 4.83 -1.23 -4.10
N TYR A 5 3.53 -1.22 -4.35
CA TYR A 5 2.54 -0.73 -3.41
C TYR A 5 1.73 -1.90 -2.87
N LEU A 6 1.50 -1.87 -1.56
CA LEU A 6 0.58 -2.78 -0.89
C LEU A 6 -0.58 -1.98 -0.32
N ILE A 7 -1.79 -2.50 -0.55
CA ILE A 7 -3.02 -2.00 0.06
C ILE A 7 -3.70 -3.16 0.78
N ALA A 8 -3.99 -3.01 2.07
CA ALA A 8 -4.86 -3.94 2.80
C ALA A 8 -6.13 -3.22 3.24
N ALA A 9 -7.29 -3.79 2.91
CA ALA A 9 -8.59 -3.21 3.21
C ALA A 9 -9.48 -4.22 3.96
N SER A 10 -10.37 -3.72 4.81
CA SER A 10 -11.33 -4.54 5.58
C SER A 10 -12.53 -5.00 4.76
N ARG A 11 -12.60 -4.62 3.49
CA ARG A 11 -13.63 -5.02 2.54
C ARG A 11 -13.03 -5.23 1.16
N PRO A 12 -13.59 -6.12 0.34
CA PRO A 12 -13.11 -6.33 -1.01
C PRO A 12 -13.21 -5.04 -1.81
N CYS A 13 -12.15 -4.73 -2.56
CA CYS A 13 -12.08 -3.58 -3.46
C CYS A 13 -11.77 -4.03 -4.90
N PRO A 14 -12.75 -4.59 -5.64
CA PRO A 14 -12.54 -5.11 -6.99
C PRO A 14 -12.06 -4.05 -7.99
N MET A 15 -12.30 -2.76 -7.68
CA MET A 15 -11.86 -1.65 -8.51
C MET A 15 -10.33 -1.54 -8.60
N LEU A 16 -9.61 -1.89 -7.54
CA LEU A 16 -8.13 -1.94 -7.55
C LEU A 16 -7.61 -2.95 -8.59
N ALA A 17 -8.29 -4.09 -8.74
CA ALA A 17 -7.91 -5.12 -9.71
C ALA A 17 -8.33 -4.82 -11.16
N LYS A 18 -9.18 -3.81 -11.37
CA LYS A 18 -9.71 -3.42 -12.70
C LYS A 18 -9.06 -2.16 -13.26
N MET A 19 -8.11 -1.55 -12.56
CA MET A 19 -7.45 -0.33 -13.03
C MET A 19 -6.63 -0.60 -14.29
N ARG A 20 -6.94 0.11 -15.38
CA ARG A 20 -6.24 -0.08 -16.67
C ARG A 20 -4.78 0.38 -16.56
N GLY A 21 -3.84 -0.54 -16.79
CA GLY A 21 -2.39 -0.26 -16.71
C GLY A 21 -1.84 -0.09 -15.29
N GLU A 22 -2.71 -0.20 -14.28
CA GLU A 22 -2.42 0.12 -12.89
C GLU A 22 -3.05 -0.89 -11.92
N ALA A 23 -3.44 -2.05 -12.44
CA ALA A 23 -4.16 -3.07 -11.70
C ALA A 23 -3.31 -3.61 -10.55
N PHE A 24 -3.95 -3.74 -9.39
CA PHE A 24 -3.42 -4.52 -8.29
C PHE A 24 -3.83 -5.99 -8.43
N ALA A 25 -2.90 -6.89 -8.14
CA ALA A 25 -3.22 -8.29 -7.89
C ALA A 25 -3.77 -8.45 -6.48
N LEU A 26 -4.85 -9.22 -6.30
CA LEU A 26 -5.23 -9.72 -4.98
C LEU A 26 -4.29 -10.86 -4.63
N VAL A 27 -3.45 -10.68 -3.60
CA VAL A 27 -2.36 -11.62 -3.27
C VAL A 27 -2.60 -12.40 -1.98
N ALA A 28 -3.47 -11.89 -1.11
CA ALA A 28 -3.95 -12.65 0.05
C ALA A 28 -5.34 -12.19 0.48
N GLN A 29 -6.03 -13.09 1.16
CA GLN A 29 -7.29 -12.84 1.82
C GLN A 29 -7.30 -13.57 3.16
N ASP A 30 -7.75 -12.89 4.21
CA ASP A 30 -8.13 -13.44 5.51
C ASP A 30 -9.61 -13.10 5.76
N THR A 31 -10.22 -13.64 6.82
CA THR A 31 -11.69 -13.53 7.08
C THR A 31 -12.23 -12.10 6.90
N ASP A 32 -11.48 -11.09 7.34
CA ASP A 32 -11.87 -9.68 7.31
C ASP A 32 -10.85 -8.76 6.61
N LEU A 33 -9.92 -9.31 5.81
CA LEU A 33 -8.85 -8.53 5.18
C LEU A 33 -8.56 -8.99 3.75
N TRP A 34 -8.48 -8.03 2.83
CA TRP A 34 -8.09 -8.23 1.44
C TRP A 34 -6.78 -7.49 1.17
N VAL A 35 -5.76 -8.21 0.71
CA VAL A 35 -4.42 -7.65 0.46
C VAL A 35 -4.17 -7.60 -1.04
N TYR A 36 -3.93 -6.39 -1.52
CA TYR A 36 -3.68 -6.03 -2.89
C TYR A 36 -2.23 -5.60 -3.06
N PHE A 37 -1.58 -6.07 -4.13
CA PHE A 37 -0.19 -5.77 -4.42
C PHE A 37 -0.01 -5.30 -5.86
N ARG A 38 0.89 -4.35 -6.08
CA ARG A 38 1.24 -3.87 -7.42
C ARG A 38 2.70 -3.49 -7.49
N PHE A 39 3.44 -4.07 -8.43
CA PHE A 39 4.78 -3.60 -8.77
C PHE A 39 4.74 -2.19 -9.37
N CYS A 40 5.67 -1.33 -8.94
CA CYS A 40 5.77 0.03 -9.42
C CYS A 40 7.21 0.55 -9.30
N GLU A 41 7.95 0.49 -10.41
CA GLU A 41 9.33 0.99 -10.48
C GLU A 41 9.42 2.51 -10.76
N GLY A 42 8.29 3.17 -11.04
CA GLY A 42 8.23 4.60 -11.32
C GLY A 42 8.04 5.46 -10.07
N SER A 43 8.30 6.77 -10.18
CA SER A 43 8.19 7.75 -9.09
C SER A 43 6.94 8.65 -9.19
N VAL A 44 5.87 8.15 -9.80
CA VAL A 44 4.67 8.95 -10.11
C VAL A 44 3.88 9.30 -8.86
N TYR A 45 3.70 8.33 -7.95
CA TYR A 45 2.93 8.53 -6.71
C TYR A 45 3.81 8.80 -5.51
N THR A 46 4.98 8.18 -5.46
CA THR A 46 5.97 8.40 -4.41
C THR A 46 7.36 8.64 -5.02
N GLU A 47 8.09 9.58 -4.45
CA GLU A 47 9.52 9.76 -4.68
C GLU A 47 10.27 8.97 -3.62
N ARG A 48 11.16 8.05 -4.02
CA ARG A 48 11.76 7.07 -3.11
C ARG A 48 13.26 7.31 -2.94
N SER A 49 13.75 7.09 -1.72
CA SER A 49 15.16 6.89 -1.39
C SER A 49 15.40 5.42 -1.02
N GLU A 50 16.55 5.09 -0.44
CA GLU A 50 16.86 3.72 0.01
C GLU A 50 16.02 3.29 1.23
N THR A 51 15.52 4.25 2.02
CA THR A 51 14.87 3.98 3.31
C THR A 51 13.48 4.60 3.45
N GLU A 52 13.21 5.70 2.75
CA GLU A 52 11.96 6.45 2.87
C GLU A 52 11.35 6.72 1.49
N SER A 53 10.07 7.05 1.50
CA SER A 53 9.31 7.53 0.36
C SER A 53 8.58 8.81 0.74
N CYS A 54 8.49 9.74 -0.20
CA CYS A 54 7.78 10.99 -0.08
C CYS A 54 6.58 10.98 -1.03
N MET A 55 5.39 11.25 -0.50
CA MET A 55 4.16 11.30 -1.27
C MET A 55 4.14 12.51 -2.21
N THR A 56 3.92 12.28 -3.50
CA THR A 56 3.71 13.37 -4.47
C THR A 56 2.29 13.92 -4.39
N GLU A 57 2.00 15.02 -5.07
CA GLU A 57 0.63 15.52 -5.21
C GLU A 57 -0.31 14.47 -5.84
N LYS A 58 0.13 13.86 -6.95
CA LYS A 58 -0.63 12.78 -7.62
C LYS A 58 -0.80 11.57 -6.71
N GLY A 59 0.20 11.24 -5.91
CA GLY A 59 0.13 10.16 -4.94
C GLY A 59 -0.91 10.41 -3.86
N ALA A 60 -0.98 11.63 -3.33
CA ALA A 60 -1.98 12.01 -2.35
C ALA A 60 -3.41 11.94 -2.93
N GLU A 61 -3.62 12.45 -4.15
CA GLU A 61 -4.90 12.33 -4.86
C GLU A 61 -5.30 10.87 -5.09
N TRP A 62 -4.34 10.05 -5.53
CA TRP A 62 -4.52 8.63 -5.75
C TRP A 62 -4.89 7.88 -4.46
N LEU A 63 -4.23 8.16 -3.34
CA LEU A 63 -4.57 7.57 -2.04
C LEU A 63 -5.94 8.03 -1.53
N ARG A 64 -6.35 9.30 -1.74
CA ARG A 64 -7.71 9.75 -1.40
C ARG A 64 -8.76 9.04 -2.23
N TRP A 65 -8.50 8.80 -3.51
CA TRP A 65 -9.40 8.02 -4.34
C TRP A 65 -9.51 6.57 -3.83
N ILE A 66 -8.39 5.92 -3.50
CA ILE A 66 -8.37 4.58 -2.88
C ILE A 66 -9.12 4.57 -1.54
N TYR A 67 -8.93 5.60 -0.70
CA TYR A 67 -9.64 5.75 0.57
C TYR A 67 -11.16 5.66 0.38
N GLY A 68 -11.69 6.37 -0.62
CA GLY A 68 -13.11 6.32 -1.01
C GLY A 68 -13.55 4.93 -1.46
N LEU A 69 -12.73 4.25 -2.27
CA LEU A 69 -13.02 2.89 -2.73
C LEU A 69 -13.02 1.88 -1.58
N CYS A 70 -12.07 1.99 -0.65
CA CYS A 70 -11.89 1.11 0.50
C CYS A 70 -12.83 1.42 1.67
N GLY A 71 -13.60 2.51 1.61
CA GLY A 71 -14.69 2.77 2.57
C GLY A 71 -14.32 3.59 3.76
N GLY A 72 -13.32 4.44 3.60
CA GLY A 72 -12.86 5.29 4.67
C GLY A 72 -11.79 4.67 5.56
N SER A 73 -11.22 3.52 5.18
CA SER A 73 -10.01 3.03 5.84
C SER A 73 -9.28 2.00 4.99
N PHE A 74 -7.96 2.10 4.95
CA PHE A 74 -7.07 1.07 4.41
C PHE A 74 -5.68 1.21 5.01
N VAL A 75 -4.91 0.14 4.95
CA VAL A 75 -3.47 0.12 5.25
C VAL A 75 -2.72 0.23 3.93
N PHE A 76 -1.72 1.09 3.90
CA PHE A 76 -0.81 1.29 2.78
C PHE A 76 0.64 1.00 3.21
N SER A 77 1.41 0.49 2.27
CA SER A 77 2.87 0.39 2.38
C SER A 77 3.51 0.67 1.02
N ASP A 78 4.53 1.52 1.02
CA ASP A 78 5.48 1.61 -0.09
C ASP A 78 6.58 0.56 0.17
N VAL A 79 6.62 -0.43 -0.70
CA VAL A 79 7.35 -1.68 -0.49
C VAL A 79 8.66 -1.63 -1.24
N LEU A 80 9.75 -1.91 -0.52
CA LEU A 80 11.04 -2.27 -1.11
C LEU A 80 11.28 -3.77 -0.93
N LEU A 81 11.24 -4.49 -2.05
CA LEU A 81 11.54 -5.92 -2.09
C LEU A 81 13.05 -6.15 -2.05
N ARG A 82 13.50 -6.95 -1.09
CA ARG A 82 14.89 -7.43 -1.00
C ARG A 82 15.04 -8.76 -1.74
N HIS A 83 16.30 -9.16 -2.01
CA HIS A 83 16.59 -10.37 -2.77
C HIS A 83 15.82 -11.59 -2.23
N ARG A 84 15.07 -12.26 -3.14
CA ARG A 84 14.23 -13.45 -2.92
C ARG A 84 12.86 -13.23 -2.25
N GLU A 85 12.49 -12.01 -1.90
CA GLU A 85 11.12 -11.72 -1.41
C GLU A 85 10.15 -11.60 -2.59
N GLY A 86 9.00 -12.29 -2.49
CA GLY A 86 7.90 -12.21 -3.44
C GLY A 86 6.65 -11.54 -2.84
N GLU A 87 5.59 -11.48 -3.65
CA GLU A 87 4.30 -10.88 -3.28
C GLU A 87 3.69 -11.56 -2.04
N GLU A 88 3.74 -12.90 -1.99
CA GLU A 88 3.20 -13.69 -0.88
C GLU A 88 3.91 -13.44 0.45
N ASP A 89 5.22 -13.17 0.41
CA ASP A 89 6.00 -12.89 1.62
C ASP A 89 5.53 -11.58 2.26
N PHE A 90 5.31 -10.56 1.42
CA PHE A 90 4.82 -9.27 1.89
C PHE A 90 3.36 -9.32 2.35
N ALA A 91 2.53 -10.13 1.69
CA ALA A 91 1.16 -10.38 2.11
C ALA A 91 1.08 -11.02 3.50
N LYS A 92 1.94 -12.01 3.80
CA LYS A 92 2.05 -12.60 5.15
C LYS A 92 2.53 -11.56 6.17
N LEU A 93 3.47 -10.71 5.78
CA LEU A 93 4.08 -9.71 6.65
C LEU A 93 3.07 -8.62 7.06
N VAL A 94 2.26 -8.11 6.14
CA VAL A 94 1.20 -7.13 6.47
C VAL A 94 0.13 -7.74 7.37
N LEU A 95 -0.32 -8.96 7.09
CA LEU A 95 -1.33 -9.64 7.91
C LEU A 95 -0.83 -9.83 9.35
N LYS A 96 0.44 -10.21 9.52
CA LYS A 96 1.09 -10.29 10.83
C LYS A 96 1.12 -8.93 11.53
N HIS A 97 1.55 -7.87 10.85
CA HIS A 97 1.66 -6.54 11.47
C HIS A 97 0.30 -5.96 11.87
N ILE A 98 -0.74 -6.17 11.06
CA ILE A 98 -2.10 -5.77 11.40
C ILE A 98 -2.57 -6.51 12.66
N LYS A 99 -2.39 -7.84 12.73
CA LYS A 99 -2.76 -8.64 13.91
C LYS A 99 -2.00 -8.23 15.17
N GLU A 100 -0.75 -7.81 15.02
CA GLU A 100 0.10 -7.33 16.12
C GLU A 100 -0.12 -5.84 16.46
N ASN A 101 -1.08 -5.14 15.82
CA ASN A 101 -1.30 -3.69 15.96
C ASN A 101 -0.05 -2.83 15.70
N LYS A 102 0.85 -3.30 14.83
CA LYS A 102 2.09 -2.59 14.41
C LYS A 102 1.87 -1.76 13.16
N VAL A 103 0.74 -1.05 13.12
CA VAL A 103 0.35 -0.19 12.00
C VAL A 103 0.26 1.24 12.53
N SER A 104 1.10 2.12 12.00
CA SER A 104 1.08 3.54 12.34
C SER A 104 -0.09 4.23 11.66
N VAL A 105 -0.54 5.37 12.16
CA VAL A 105 -1.56 6.20 11.49
C VAL A 105 -0.87 7.31 10.72
N ALA A 106 -1.31 7.57 9.50
CA ALA A 106 -0.81 8.67 8.67
C ALA A 106 -1.96 9.42 7.98
N GLN A 107 -1.82 10.75 7.90
CA GLN A 107 -2.77 11.63 7.24
C GLN A 107 -2.40 11.80 5.76
N ILE A 108 -3.37 11.64 4.86
CA ILE A 108 -3.10 11.70 3.42
C ILE A 108 -2.85 13.15 2.97
N SER A 109 -1.56 13.47 2.77
CA SER A 109 -1.11 14.76 2.27
C SER A 109 0.05 14.62 1.27
N ALA A 110 0.20 15.61 0.41
CA ALA A 110 1.41 15.74 -0.40
C ALA A 110 2.59 16.09 0.53
N GLY A 111 3.77 15.51 0.26
CA GLY A 111 4.94 15.63 1.13
C GLY A 111 4.94 14.68 2.33
N LEU A 112 3.91 13.85 2.50
CA LEU A 112 3.88 12.81 3.54
C LEU A 112 5.09 11.87 3.37
N ARG A 113 5.89 11.73 4.42
CA ARG A 113 7.02 10.81 4.45
C ARG A 113 6.62 9.49 5.09
N LEU A 114 6.99 8.40 4.43
CA LEU A 114 6.72 7.03 4.85
C LEU A 114 8.01 6.23 4.79
N ASP A 115 8.32 5.51 5.86
CA ASP A 115 9.41 4.55 5.85
C ASP A 115 9.04 3.38 4.93
N LEU A 116 9.97 3.00 4.07
CA LEU A 116 9.78 1.85 3.19
C LEU A 116 9.61 0.59 4.06
N ARG A 117 8.71 -0.30 3.64
CA ARG A 117 8.35 -1.55 4.35
C ARG A 117 7.65 -1.37 5.71
N CYS A 118 7.30 -0.14 6.09
CA CYS A 118 6.39 0.11 7.21
C CYS A 118 4.93 0.13 6.73
N PHE A 119 4.00 -0.05 7.66
CA PHE A 119 2.57 -0.09 7.39
C PHE A 119 1.86 1.07 8.03
N TYR A 120 1.05 1.76 7.24
CA TYR A 120 0.36 2.96 7.66
C TYR A 120 -1.13 2.83 7.37
N ARG A 121 -1.95 2.95 8.40
CA ARG A 121 -3.39 3.19 8.25
C ARG A 121 -3.57 4.62 7.79
N MET A 122 -4.15 4.76 6.61
CA MET A 122 -4.35 6.03 5.95
C MET A 122 -5.68 6.66 6.36
N GLU A 123 -5.62 7.91 6.79
CA GLU A 123 -6.75 8.73 7.25
C GLU A 123 -6.79 10.06 6.46
N MET A 124 -7.94 10.73 6.43
CA MET A 124 -8.15 12.01 5.73
C MET A 124 -8.05 13.24 6.63
#